data_AF-A0A1P8YH99-F1
#
_entry.id   AF-A0A1P8YH99-F1
#
_cell.length_a   1.000
_cell.length_b   1.000
_cell.length_c   1.000
_cell.angle_alpha   90.00
_cell.angle_beta   90.00
_cell.angle_gamma   90.00
#
_symmetry.space_group_name_H-M   'P 1'
#
loop_
_entity.id
_entity.type
_entity.pdbx_description
1 polymer ?
#
loop_
_entity_poly.entity_id
_entity_poly.type
_entity_poly.pdbx_seq_one_letter_code
_entity_poly.pdbx_strand_id
1 'polypeptide(L)'
;MTEGIRAYGATASSMAAQVEAAAIGTAAAGPVLLGPAFGLIGGDFVAAFATAHGGHAAALTNLARTLGSMSEAAHASAAAYDSADMGAATGLSATGSGLEA
;
A
#
# COMPACT_ATOMS: atom_id res chain seq x y z
N MET A 1 6.88 7.95 -19.82
CA MET A 1 6.35 6.63 -19.39
C MET A 1 6.56 6.43 -17.88
N THR A 2 7.78 6.61 -17.37
CA THR A 2 8.12 6.44 -15.95
C THR A 2 7.38 7.39 -15.01
N GLU A 3 6.97 8.56 -15.51
CA GLU A 3 6.14 9.49 -14.75
C GLU A 3 4.77 8.93 -14.34
N GLY A 4 4.10 8.18 -15.23
CA GLY A 4 2.84 7.52 -14.88
C GLY A 4 3.01 6.44 -13.81
N ILE A 5 4.14 5.73 -13.87
CA ILE A 5 4.50 4.71 -12.87
C ILE A 5 4.78 5.38 -11.51
N ARG A 6 5.48 6.52 -11.49
CA ARG A 6 5.69 7.32 -10.27
C ARG A 6 4.39 7.87 -9.71
N ALA A 7 3.50 8.38 -10.55
CA ALA A 7 2.20 8.88 -10.13
C ALA A 7 1.31 7.77 -9.52
N TYR A 8 1.34 6.57 -10.10
CA TYR A 8 0.72 5.39 -9.53
C TYR A 8 1.32 5.04 -8.16
N GLY A 9 2.66 5.04 -8.04
CA GLY A 9 3.33 4.79 -6.77
C GLY A 9 2.95 5.79 -5.69
N ALA A 10 2.88 7.08 -6.02
CA ALA A 10 2.43 8.13 -5.11
C ALA A 10 0.95 7.93 -4.70
N THR A 11 0.10 7.52 -5.63
CA THR A 11 -1.32 7.21 -5.35
C THR A 11 -1.44 6.03 -4.39
N ALA A 12 -0.69 4.94 -4.63
CA ALA A 12 -0.68 3.77 -3.77
C ALA A 12 -0.19 4.12 -2.35
N SER A 13 0.83 4.96 -2.22
CA SER A 13 1.30 5.47 -0.92
C SER A 13 0.23 6.28 -0.18
N SER A 14 -0.45 7.20 -0.89
CA SER A 14 -1.57 7.96 -0.31
C SER A 14 -2.72 7.05 0.16
N MET A 15 -3.05 6.01 -0.63
CA MET A 15 -4.04 5.03 -0.23
C MET A 15 -3.58 4.21 0.99
N ALA A 16 -2.30 3.82 1.05
CA ALA A 16 -1.74 3.10 2.19
C ALA A 16 -1.92 3.90 3.49
N ALA A 17 -1.58 5.19 3.48
CA ALA A 17 -1.74 6.08 4.64
C ALA A 17 -3.21 6.24 5.07
N GLN A 18 -4.13 6.37 4.10
CA GLN A 18 -5.57 6.47 4.39
C GLN A 18 -6.11 5.17 5.01
N VAL A 19 -5.71 4.01 4.49
CA VAL A 19 -6.12 2.70 5.03
C VAL A 19 -5.50 2.44 6.39
N GLU A 20 -4.26 2.87 6.62
CA GLU A 20 -3.62 2.78 7.94
C GLU A 20 -4.35 3.64 8.98
N ALA A 21 -4.72 4.88 8.63
CA ALA A 21 -5.54 5.73 9.48
C ALA A 21 -6.91 5.08 9.78
N ALA A 22 -7.53 4.44 8.78
CA ALA A 22 -8.77 3.68 8.98
C ALA A 22 -8.55 2.48 9.92
N ALA A 23 -7.45 1.75 9.79
CA ALA A 23 -7.13 0.62 10.67
C ALA A 23 -6.99 1.06 12.13
N ILE A 24 -6.31 2.19 12.38
CA ILE A 24 -6.18 2.80 13.71
C ILE A 24 -7.56 3.20 14.25
N GLY A 25 -8.39 3.84 13.43
CA GLY A 25 -9.77 4.21 13.77
C GLY A 25 -10.62 3.00 14.13
N THR A 26 -10.56 1.93 13.34
CA THR A 26 -11.24 0.66 13.61
C THR A 26 -10.77 0.07 14.94
N ALA A 27 -9.45 -0.02 15.18
CA ALA A 27 -8.92 -0.55 16.44
C ALA A 27 -9.41 0.24 17.66
N ALA A 28 -9.49 1.57 17.55
CA ALA A 28 -10.01 2.45 18.61
C ALA A 28 -11.52 2.28 18.86
N ALA A 29 -12.30 1.98 17.82
CA ALA A 29 -13.75 1.77 17.89
C ALA A 29 -14.15 0.36 18.37
N GLY A 30 -13.31 -0.29 19.17
CA GLY A 30 -13.51 -1.67 19.63
C GLY A 30 -14.79 -1.91 20.46
N PRO A 31 -15.27 -3.16 20.55
CA PRO A 31 -16.57 -3.51 21.14
C PRO A 31 -16.67 -3.45 22.67
N VAL A 32 -15.68 -2.91 23.37
CA VAL A 32 -15.61 -3.00 24.83
C VAL A 32 -16.86 -2.40 25.52
N LEU A 33 -17.51 -1.43 24.86
CA LEU A 33 -18.72 -0.76 25.34
C LEU A 33 -20.02 -1.52 25.01
N LEU A 34 -19.96 -2.58 24.18
CA LEU A 34 -21.15 -3.35 23.79
C LEU A 34 -21.58 -4.36 24.86
N GLY A 35 -20.67 -4.80 25.74
CA GLY A 35 -20.97 -5.79 26.79
C GLY A 35 -22.16 -5.41 27.69
N PRO A 36 -22.19 -4.20 28.28
CA PRO A 36 -23.33 -3.75 29.09
C PRO A 36 -24.64 -3.59 28.31
N ALA A 37 -24.58 -3.23 27.02
CA ALA A 37 -25.76 -3.00 26.18
C ALA A 37 -26.44 -4.31 25.74
N PHE A 38 -25.67 -5.36 25.49
CA PHE A 38 -26.16 -6.65 25.04
C PHE A 38 -26.45 -7.64 26.18
N GLY A 39 -25.97 -7.36 27.39
CA GLY A 39 -26.20 -8.18 28.58
C GLY A 39 -25.69 -9.62 28.46
N LEU A 40 -26.09 -10.48 29.38
CA LEU A 40 -25.65 -11.89 29.44
C LEU A 40 -26.09 -12.72 28.22
N ILE A 41 -27.23 -12.39 27.60
CA ILE A 41 -27.80 -13.15 26.48
C ILE A 41 -27.01 -12.87 25.18
N GLY A 42 -26.53 -11.63 24.99
CA GLY A 42 -25.77 -11.26 23.80
C GLY A 42 -24.26 -11.52 23.91
N GLY A 43 -23.79 -12.21 24.95
CA GLY A 43 -22.36 -12.45 25.18
C GLY A 43 -21.67 -13.14 23.99
N ASP A 44 -22.29 -14.19 23.44
CA ASP A 44 -21.74 -14.92 22.29
C ASP A 44 -21.67 -14.04 21.03
N PHE A 45 -22.67 -13.18 20.83
CA PHE A 45 -22.66 -12.19 19.75
C PHE A 45 -21.54 -11.18 19.92
N VAL A 46 -21.35 -10.62 21.12
CA VAL A 46 -20.28 -9.67 21.41
C VAL A 46 -18.90 -10.31 21.21
N ALA A 47 -18.74 -11.58 21.59
CA ALA A 47 -17.50 -12.33 21.35
C ALA A 47 -17.23 -12.59 19.86
N ALA A 48 -18.26 -13.01 19.11
CA ALA A 48 -18.17 -13.18 17.66
C ALA A 48 -17.86 -11.85 16.95
N PHE A 49 -18.52 -10.77 17.36
CA PHE A 49 -18.27 -9.43 16.86
C PHE A 49 -16.85 -8.96 17.19
N ALA A 50 -16.35 -9.17 18.40
CA ALA A 50 -14.98 -8.82 18.76
C ALA A 50 -13.94 -9.54 17.91
N THR A 51 -14.18 -10.82 17.62
CA THR A 51 -13.34 -11.60 16.71
C THR A 51 -13.38 -11.05 15.30
N ALA A 52 -14.58 -10.77 14.77
CA ALA A 52 -14.76 -10.20 13.44
C ALA A 52 -14.14 -8.80 13.31
N HIS A 53 -14.30 -7.96 14.33
CA HIS A 53 -13.75 -6.61 14.41
C HIS A 53 -12.22 -6.63 14.44
N GLY A 54 -11.63 -7.50 15.25
CA GLY A 54 -10.18 -7.72 15.27
C GLY A 54 -9.65 -8.21 13.93
N GLY A 55 -10.36 -9.15 13.30
CA GLY A 55 -10.04 -9.62 11.94
C GLY A 55 -10.13 -8.51 10.90
N HIS A 56 -11.14 -7.64 10.98
CA HIS A 56 -11.28 -6.50 10.10
C HIS A 56 -10.14 -5.48 10.27
N ALA A 57 -9.77 -5.15 11.51
CA ALA A 57 -8.63 -4.27 11.79
C ALA A 57 -7.32 -4.85 11.21
N ALA A 58 -7.07 -6.14 11.39
CA ALA A 58 -5.91 -6.82 10.83
C ALA A 58 -5.90 -6.82 9.29
N ALA A 59 -7.07 -7.02 8.67
CA ALA A 59 -7.22 -6.95 7.22
C ALA A 59 -6.89 -5.56 6.67
N LEU A 60 -7.33 -4.48 7.34
CA LEU A 60 -6.99 -3.11 6.96
C LEU A 60 -5.48 -2.86 7.06
N THR A 61 -4.83 -3.27 8.16
CA THR A 61 -3.37 -3.16 8.30
C THR A 61 -2.63 -3.90 7.18
N ASN A 62 -3.08 -5.10 6.82
CA ASN A 62 -2.47 -5.86 5.73
C ASN A 62 -2.67 -5.17 4.36
N LEU A 63 -3.86 -4.62 4.11
CA LEU A 63 -4.15 -3.86 2.89
C LEU A 63 -3.26 -2.61 2.78
N ALA A 64 -3.08 -1.85 3.86
CA ALA A 64 -2.17 -0.71 3.89
C ALA A 64 -0.74 -1.12 3.53
N ARG A 65 -0.25 -2.23 4.09
CA ARG A 65 1.09 -2.77 3.76
C ARG A 65 1.20 -3.16 2.28
N THR A 66 0.18 -3.82 1.73
CA THR A 66 0.17 -4.19 0.30
C THR A 66 0.25 -2.96 -0.58
N LEU A 67 -0.54 -1.92 -0.30
CA LEU A 67 -0.49 -0.64 -1.02
C LEU A 67 0.89 0.03 -0.92
N GLY A 68 1.51 -0.01 0.27
CA GLY A 68 2.89 0.44 0.47
C GLY A 68 3.89 -0.31 -0.42
N SER A 69 3.81 -1.65 -0.46
CA SER A 69 4.69 -2.46 -1.32
C SER A 69 4.48 -2.19 -2.81
N MET A 70 3.24 -1.90 -3.23
CA MET A 70 2.94 -1.50 -4.61
C MET A 70 3.55 -0.14 -4.95
N SER A 71 3.56 0.80 -3.99
CA SER A 71 4.25 2.09 -4.13
C SER A 71 5.76 1.91 -4.33
N GLU A 72 6.40 1.14 -3.45
CA GLU A 72 7.84 0.84 -3.53
C GLU A 72 8.20 0.17 -4.87
N ALA A 73 7.45 -0.85 -5.27
CA ALA A 73 7.66 -1.56 -6.52
C ALA A 73 7.51 -0.65 -7.74
N ALA A 74 6.54 0.27 -7.73
CA ALA A 74 6.33 1.23 -8.81
C ALA A 74 7.51 2.21 -8.91
N HIS A 75 7.95 2.79 -7.79
CA HIS A 75 9.09 3.70 -7.79
C HIS A 75 10.39 3.00 -8.22
N ALA A 76 10.63 1.78 -7.74
CA ALA A 76 11.78 0.97 -8.16
C ALA A 76 11.73 0.66 -9.67
N SER A 77 10.54 0.31 -10.20
CA SER A 77 10.36 0.05 -11.62
C SER A 77 10.61 1.29 -12.48
N ALA A 78 10.12 2.46 -12.05
CA ALA A 78 10.36 3.72 -12.74
C ALA A 78 11.87 4.05 -12.80
N ALA A 79 12.59 3.89 -11.69
CA ALA A 79 14.04 4.10 -11.66
C ALA A 79 14.80 3.12 -12.56
N ALA A 80 14.38 1.84 -12.58
CA ALA A 80 14.97 0.83 -13.46
C ALA A 80 14.78 1.21 -14.94
N TYR A 81 13.59 1.64 -15.34
CA TYR A 81 13.33 2.11 -16.70
C TYR A 81 14.17 3.34 -17.08
N ASP A 82 14.25 4.35 -16.20
CA ASP A 82 15.07 5.54 -16.46
C ASP A 82 16.55 5.15 -16.63
N SER A 83 17.05 4.21 -15.82
CA SER A 83 18.43 3.72 -15.94
C SER A 83 18.71 2.96 -17.24
N ALA A 84 17.76 2.14 -17.69
CA ALA A 84 17.87 1.38 -18.92
C ALA A 84 17.86 2.31 -20.14
N ASP A 85 17.01 3.34 -20.12
CA ASP A 85 16.91 4.33 -21.19
C ASP A 85 18.21 5.14 -21.35
N MET A 86 18.78 5.62 -20.24
CA MET A 86 20.08 6.30 -20.25
C MET A 86 21.22 5.38 -20.74
N GLY A 87 21.22 4.12 -20.34
CA GLY A 87 22.19 3.13 -20.79
C GLY A 87 22.11 2.88 -22.30
N ALA A 88 20.89 2.75 -22.83
CA ALA A 88 20.65 2.60 -24.26
C ALA A 88 21.11 3.85 -25.04
N ALA A 89 20.75 5.05 -24.58
CA ALA A 89 21.17 6.32 -25.20
C ALA A 89 22.70 6.46 -25.24
N THR A 90 23.37 6.13 -24.12
CA THR A 90 24.84 6.17 -24.03
C THR A 90 25.50 5.20 -25.02
N GLY A 91 24.99 3.97 -25.11
CA GLY A 91 25.50 2.97 -26.06
C GLY A 91 25.32 3.39 -27.52
N LEU A 92 24.17 3.99 -27.85
CA LEU A 92 23.89 4.51 -29.19
C LEU A 92 24.81 5.67 -29.55
N SER A 93 25.02 6.64 -28.64
CA SER A 93 25.94 7.76 -28.86
C SER A 93 27.38 7.28 -29.07
N ALA A 94 27.85 6.34 -28.24
CA ALA A 94 29.19 5.77 -28.40
C ALA A 94 29.38 5.08 -29.76
N THR A 95 28.36 4.33 -30.20
CA THR A 95 28.37 3.66 -31.52
C THR A 95 28.37 4.68 -32.66
N GLY A 96 27.55 5.73 -32.57
CA GLY A 96 27.49 6.80 -33.56
C GLY A 96 28.82 7.55 -33.68
N SER A 97 29.45 7.91 -32.56
CA SER A 97 30.78 8.54 -32.57
C SER A 97 31.86 7.63 -33.16
N GLY A 98 31.75 6.31 -33.01
CA GLY A 98 32.67 5.34 -33.62
C GLY A 98 32.50 5.17 -35.13
N LEU A 99 31.33 5.52 -35.69
CA LEU A 99 31.09 5.48 -37.15
C LEU A 99 31.63 6.72 -37.86
N GLU A 100 31.71 7.85 -37.16
CA GLU A 100 32.21 9.14 -37.67
C GLU A 100 33.74 9.29 -37.56
N ALA A 101 34.44 8.30 -37.01
CA ALA A 101 35.89 8.28 -36.77
C ALA A 101 36.65 7.41 -37.79
#